data_AF-A0A3B7PTU9-F1
#
_entry.id   AF-A0A3B7PTU9-F1
#
_cell.length_a   1.000
_cell.length_b   1.000
_cell.length_c   1.000
_cell.angle_alpha   90.00
_cell.angle_beta   90.00
_cell.angle_gamma   90.00
#
_symmetry.space_group_name_H-M   'P 1'
#
loop_
_entity.id
_entity.type
_entity.pdbx_description
1 polymer ?
#
loop_
_entity_poly.entity_id
_entity_poly.type
_entity_poly.pdbx_seq_one_letter_code
_entity_poly.pdbx_strand_id
1 'polypeptide(L)'
;MNHQINSKKLPKAYDAGDMLEAYTLAYEQMADTSAMLNAVSNEFKSLKDYLSKAYGIPDSCFSDLRRIIAITNTMLQDSAELSQDLKQKHQAECRESQA
;
A
#
# COMPACT_ATOMS: atom_id res chain seq x y z
N MET A 1 -40.88 -20.30 -20.78
CA MET A 1 -40.50 -19.93 -19.39
C MET A 1 -39.91 -18.53 -19.44
N ASN A 2 -40.63 -17.52 -18.95
CA ASN A 2 -40.13 -16.14 -18.88
C ASN A 2 -39.34 -15.96 -17.58
N HIS A 3 -38.02 -15.83 -17.68
CA HIS A 3 -37.19 -15.43 -16.54
C HIS A 3 -37.22 -13.92 -16.39
N GLN A 4 -38.18 -13.40 -15.63
CA GLN A 4 -38.09 -12.03 -15.12
C GLN A 4 -36.95 -11.97 -14.10
N ILE A 5 -35.86 -11.29 -14.47
CA ILE A 5 -34.82 -10.90 -13.52
C ILE A 5 -35.46 -9.88 -12.57
N ASN A 6 -35.58 -10.23 -11.30
CA ASN A 6 -36.08 -9.34 -10.25
C ASN A 6 -35.05 -8.23 -10.01
N SER A 7 -35.23 -7.07 -10.66
CA SER A 7 -34.27 -5.94 -10.63
C SER A 7 -34.08 -5.30 -9.24
N LYS A 8 -34.84 -5.74 -8.22
CA LYS A 8 -34.75 -5.23 -6.84
C LYS A 8 -33.54 -5.72 -6.05
N LYS A 9 -32.65 -6.52 -6.65
CA LYS A 9 -31.40 -7.03 -6.03
C LYS A 9 -30.16 -6.82 -6.91
N LEU A 10 -30.07 -5.72 -7.67
CA LEU A 10 -28.76 -5.35 -8.21
C LEU A 10 -27.87 -4.89 -7.05
N PRO A 11 -26.60 -5.36 -6.95
CA PRO A 11 -25.63 -4.75 -6.06
C PRO A 11 -25.57 -3.26 -6.34
N LYS A 12 -25.56 -2.43 -5.30
CA LYS A 12 -25.35 -1.00 -5.46
C LYS A 12 -24.00 -0.82 -6.18
N ALA A 13 -24.01 -0.20 -7.36
CA ALA A 13 -22.78 0.12 -8.04
C ALA A 13 -22.01 1.13 -7.17
N TYR A 14 -20.72 0.90 -6.96
CA TYR A 14 -19.86 1.87 -6.29
C TYR A 14 -19.79 3.13 -7.15
N ASP A 15 -19.96 4.29 -6.51
CA ASP A 15 -19.80 5.58 -7.17
C ASP A 15 -18.38 6.13 -6.99
N ALA A 16 -18.11 7.28 -7.62
CA ALA A 16 -16.80 7.94 -7.54
C ALA A 16 -16.44 8.32 -6.09
N GLY A 17 -17.43 8.59 -5.23
CA GLY A 17 -17.22 8.90 -3.82
C GLY A 17 -16.75 7.67 -3.05
N ASP A 18 -17.38 6.53 -3.27
CA ASP A 18 -16.95 5.25 -2.68
C ASP A 18 -15.50 4.91 -3.07
N MET A 19 -15.14 5.11 -4.34
CA MET A 19 -13.78 4.86 -4.83
C MET A 19 -12.77 5.86 -4.27
N LEU A 20 -13.14 7.14 -4.15
CA LEU A 20 -12.31 8.18 -3.55
C LEU A 20 -11.95 7.83 -2.10
N GLU A 21 -12.95 7.41 -1.31
CA GLU A 21 -12.74 7.00 0.08
C GLU A 21 -11.81 5.77 0.15
N ALA A 22 -12.07 4.75 -0.68
CA ALA A 22 -11.25 3.54 -0.72
C ALA A 22 -9.77 3.82 -1.02
N TYR A 23 -9.48 4.65 -2.03
CA TYR A 23 -8.09 4.99 -2.37
C TYR A 23 -7.44 5.98 -1.39
N THR A 24 -8.24 6.78 -0.67
CA THR A 24 -7.74 7.58 0.45
C THR A 24 -7.26 6.67 1.57
N LEU A 25 -8.09 5.71 1.98
CA LEU A 25 -7.73 4.74 3.01
C LEU A 25 -6.52 3.89 2.60
N ALA A 26 -6.48 3.43 1.34
CA ALA A 26 -5.35 2.65 0.83
C ALA A 26 -4.03 3.44 0.89
N TYR A 27 -4.06 4.72 0.52
CA TYR A 27 -2.89 5.60 0.60
C TYR A 27 -2.38 5.77 2.04
N GLU A 28 -3.30 6.01 2.99
CA GLU A 28 -2.97 6.14 4.41
C GLU A 28 -2.35 4.84 4.96
N GLN A 29 -2.95 3.69 4.64
CA GLN A 29 -2.41 2.39 5.04
C GLN A 29 -1.01 2.13 4.49
N MET A 30 -0.71 2.60 3.28
CA MET A 30 0.64 2.47 2.70
C MET A 30 1.65 3.37 3.40
N ALA A 31 1.24 4.57 3.83
CA ALA A 31 2.09 5.45 4.64
C ALA A 31 2.42 4.80 5.99
N ASP A 32 1.42 4.23 6.68
CA ASP A 32 1.62 3.50 7.94
C ASP A 32 2.53 2.28 7.75
N THR A 33 2.29 1.49 6.69
CA THR A 33 3.12 0.32 6.39
C THR A 33 4.56 0.71 6.04
N SER A 34 4.75 1.84 5.36
CA SER A 34 6.10 2.40 5.10
C SER A 34 6.80 2.78 6.41
N ALA A 35 6.10 3.40 7.35
CA ALA A 35 6.64 3.72 8.67
C ALA A 35 7.06 2.44 9.43
N MET A 36 6.24 1.39 9.39
CA MET A 36 6.56 0.09 9.97
C MET A 36 7.81 -0.54 9.33
N LEU A 37 7.89 -0.53 7.99
CA LEU A 37 9.05 -1.08 7.28
C LEU A 37 10.33 -0.31 7.60
N ASN A 38 10.24 1.02 7.76
CA ASN A 38 11.36 1.84 8.18
C ASN A 38 11.84 1.48 9.59
N ALA A 39 10.92 1.23 10.53
CA ALA A 39 11.28 0.74 11.87
C ALA A 39 11.99 -0.63 11.79
N VAL A 40 11.44 -1.58 11.02
CA VAL A 40 12.08 -2.89 10.80
C VAL A 40 13.47 -2.75 10.17
N SER A 41 13.64 -1.86 9.19
CA SER A 41 14.92 -1.59 8.54
C SER A 41 15.97 -1.05 9.53
N ASN A 42 15.55 -0.18 10.45
CA ASN A 42 16.42 0.36 11.48
C ASN A 42 16.82 -0.68 12.53
N GLU A 43 15.86 -1.48 13.02
CA GLU A 43 16.15 -2.59 13.93
C GLU A 43 17.08 -3.61 13.29
N PHE A 44 16.85 -3.94 12.01
CA PHE A 44 17.73 -4.82 11.25
C PHE A 44 19.16 -4.28 11.14
N LYS A 45 19.33 -2.98 10.85
CA LYS A 45 20.67 -2.35 10.81
C LYS A 45 21.36 -2.46 12.17
N SER A 46 20.67 -2.14 13.26
CA SER A 46 21.19 -2.23 14.63
C SER A 46 21.60 -3.66 14.99
N LEU A 47 20.75 -4.65 14.69
CA LEU A 47 21.03 -6.06 14.95
C LEU A 47 22.19 -6.57 14.12
N LYS A 48 22.23 -6.23 12.82
CA LYS A 48 23.33 -6.56 11.93
C LYS A 48 24.65 -6.05 12.47
N ASP A 49 24.70 -4.78 12.86
CA ASP A 49 25.91 -4.15 13.39
C ASP A 49 26.35 -4.79 14.72
N TYR A 50 25.39 -5.14 15.59
CA TYR A 50 25.67 -5.89 16.81
C TYR A 50 26.29 -7.26 16.50
N LEU A 51 25.68 -8.04 15.59
CA LEU A 51 26.16 -9.38 15.24
C LEU A 51 27.53 -9.35 14.56
N SER A 52 27.77 -8.38 13.67
CA SER A 52 29.08 -8.19 13.04
C SER A 52 30.15 -7.83 14.07
N LYS A 53 29.84 -7.01 15.07
CA LYS A 53 30.79 -6.65 16.14
C LYS A 53 31.03 -7.78 17.15
N ALA A 54 29.98 -8.47 17.57
CA ALA A 54 30.05 -9.47 18.63
C ALA A 54 30.58 -10.83 18.14
N TYR A 55 30.28 -11.20 16.89
CA TYR A 55 30.55 -12.55 16.37
C TYR A 55 31.30 -12.54 15.03
N GLY A 56 31.65 -11.37 14.49
CA GLY A 56 32.38 -11.27 13.22
C GLY A 56 31.57 -11.75 12.01
N ILE A 57 30.23 -11.71 12.09
CA ILE A 57 29.36 -12.17 10.99
C ILE A 57 29.57 -11.29 9.75
N PRO A 58 29.90 -11.88 8.58
CA PRO A 58 30.05 -11.14 7.33
C PRO A 58 28.76 -10.44 6.90
N ASP A 59 28.89 -9.24 6.33
CA ASP A 59 27.74 -8.46 5.85
C ASP A 59 26.94 -9.18 4.75
N SER A 60 27.60 -10.08 3.99
CA SER A 60 26.98 -10.90 2.95
C SER A 60 25.90 -11.84 3.46
N CYS A 61 25.98 -12.28 4.73
CA CYS A 61 24.98 -13.12 5.38
C CYS A 61 23.60 -12.45 5.47
N PHE A 62 23.54 -11.13 5.29
CA PHE A 62 22.30 -10.36 5.40
C PHE A 62 21.83 -9.76 4.05
N SER A 63 22.45 -10.19 2.94
CA SER A 63 22.16 -9.67 1.59
C SER A 63 20.71 -9.89 1.17
N ASP A 64 20.15 -11.07 1.43
CA ASP A 64 18.75 -11.38 1.11
C ASP A 64 17.78 -10.54 1.93
N LEU A 65 18.03 -10.35 3.22
CA LEU A 65 17.20 -9.50 4.08
C LEU A 65 17.20 -8.05 3.61
N ARG A 66 18.37 -7.51 3.22
CA ARG A 66 18.45 -6.17 2.61
C ARG A 66 17.64 -6.09 1.32
N ARG A 67 17.75 -7.11 0.47
CA ARG A 67 17.03 -7.17 -0.79
C ARG A 67 15.52 -7.20 -0.55
N ILE A 68 15.04 -7.99 0.41
CA ILE A 68 13.62 -8.06 0.76
C ILE A 68 13.11 -6.70 1.23
N ILE A 69 13.79 -6.04 2.18
CA ILE A 69 13.41 -4.71 2.66
C ILE A 69 13.34 -3.71 1.51
N ALA A 70 14.33 -3.73 0.60
CA ALA A 70 14.36 -2.84 -0.56
C ALA A 70 13.18 -3.09 -1.52
N ILE A 71 12.89 -4.35 -1.86
CA ILE A 71 11.77 -4.72 -2.72
C ILE A 71 10.45 -4.29 -2.08
N THR A 72 10.24 -4.58 -0.79
CA THR A 72 9.02 -4.18 -0.08
C THR A 72 8.86 -2.66 -0.08
N ASN A 73 9.95 -1.91 0.10
CA ASN A 73 9.88 -0.45 0.07
C ASN A 73 9.47 0.08 -1.30
N THR A 74 10.01 -0.47 -2.39
CA THR A 74 9.60 -0.13 -3.76
C THR A 74 8.11 -0.45 -3.99
N MET A 75 7.66 -1.65 -3.60
CA MET A 75 6.26 -2.03 -3.75
C MET A 75 5.30 -1.11 -2.98
N LEU A 76 5.68 -0.69 -1.77
CA LEU A 76 4.88 0.26 -0.98
C LEU A 76 4.82 1.63 -1.64
N GLN A 77 5.94 2.11 -2.17
CA GLN A 77 6.00 3.38 -2.87
C GLN A 77 5.13 3.36 -4.14
N ASP A 78 5.33 2.35 -5.01
CA ASP A 78 4.56 2.19 -6.25
C ASP A 78 3.05 2.12 -5.95
N SER A 79 2.68 1.40 -4.89
CA SER A 79 1.30 1.25 -4.48
C SER A 79 0.71 2.55 -3.91
N ALA A 80 1.50 3.33 -3.17
CA ALA A 80 1.08 4.62 -2.63
C ALA A 80 0.88 5.65 -3.74
N GLU A 81 1.78 5.69 -4.72
CA GLU A 81 1.66 6.52 -5.92
C GLU A 81 0.39 6.15 -6.70
N LEU A 82 0.16 4.86 -6.95
CA LEU A 82 -1.06 4.39 -7.61
C LEU A 82 -2.34 4.81 -6.86
N SER A 83 -2.35 4.63 -5.53
CA SER A 83 -3.50 5.00 -4.71
C SER A 83 -3.74 6.50 -4.72
N GLN A 84 -2.67 7.30 -4.72
CA GLN A 84 -2.76 8.74 -4.83
C GLN A 84 -3.33 9.20 -6.18
N ASP A 85 -2.87 8.60 -7.28
CA ASP A 85 -3.33 8.93 -8.64
C ASP A 85 -4.82 8.60 -8.81
N LEU A 86 -5.24 7.42 -8.35
CA LEU A 86 -6.65 6.99 -8.43
C LEU A 86 -7.55 7.82 -7.50
N LYS A 87 -7.06 8.16 -6.30
CA LYS A 87 -7.73 9.12 -5.40
C LYS A 87 -7.96 10.46 -6.11
N GLN A 88 -6.93 11.04 -6.75
CA GLN A 88 -7.05 12.32 -7.45
C GLN A 88 -8.05 12.25 -8.61
N LYS A 89 -8.00 11.15 -9.39
CA LYS A 89 -8.94 10.91 -10.48
C LYS A 89 -10.40 10.92 -9.99
N HIS A 90 -10.71 10.12 -8.99
CA HIS A 90 -12.08 10.03 -8.46
C HIS A 90 -12.50 11.31 -7.73
N GLN A 91 -11.56 12.05 -7.13
CA GLN A 91 -11.85 13.36 -6.56
C GLN A 91 -12.32 14.36 -7.62
N ALA A 92 -11.73 14.35 -8.81
CA ALA A 92 -12.16 15.20 -9.92
C ALA A 92 -13.57 14.81 -10.40
N GLU A 93 -13.83 13.50 -10.60
CA GLU A 93 -15.14 12.97 -11.00
C GLU A 93 -16.26 13.35 -10.01
N CYS A 94 -15.99 13.30 -8.70
CA CYS A 94 -16.94 13.76 -7.68
C CYS A 94 -17.27 15.25 -7.79
N ARG A 95 -16.26 16.09 -8.05
CA ARG A 95 -16.47 17.55 -8.18
C ARG A 95 -17.29 17.89 -9.41
N GLU A 96 -17.03 17.22 -10.54
CA GLU A 96 -17.79 17.39 -11.78
C GLU A 96 -19.25 16.96 -11.63
N SER A 97 -19.51 15.89 -10.87
CA SER A 97 -20.87 15.41 -10.60
C SER A 97 -21.69 16.32 -9.68
N GLN A 98 -21.04 17.29 -9.02
CA GLN A 98 -21.65 18.24 -8.08
C GLN A 98 -21.81 19.65 -8.66
N ALA A 99 -21.28 19.92 -9.85
CA ALA A 99 -21.32 21.21 -10.56
C ALA A 99 -22.46 21.27 -11.59
#